data_AF-A0A6G8PZE8-F1
#
_entry.id   AF-A0A6G8PZE8-F1
#
_cell.length_a   1.000
_cell.length_b   1.000
_cell.length_c   1.000
_cell.angle_alpha   90.00
_cell.angle_beta   90.00
_cell.angle_gamma   90.00
#
_symmetry.space_group_name_H-M   'P 1'
#
loop_
_entity.id
_entity.type
_entity.pdbx_description
1 polymer ?
#
loop_
_entity_poly.entity_id
_entity_poly.type
_entity_poly.pdbx_seq_one_letter_code
_entity_poly.pdbx_strand_id
1 'polypeptide(L)'
;MPGDAANIPGAANRSRRLTVDTIPRTPKEHRAYWHERFPEVPYGFCGCGCGQQTQPSPQTSTAHKRVRGCPAFFAHGHGARRPKVDYLRHYAPEDRGHDTPCWIWKGTISHGGYGRVFERNEHRGVMAHRLFYEARYGPIEDGNQLHHRCGIPSCVNPDHLLPLSVAEHARLHWESA
;
A
#
# COMPACT_ATOMS: atom_id res chain seq x y z
N MET A 1 12.80 -38.29 50.11
CA MET A 1 13.33 -38.44 48.74
C MET A 1 12.21 -38.98 47.88
N PRO A 2 11.64 -38.14 47.02
CA PRO A 2 11.53 -38.53 45.61
C PRO A 2 11.95 -37.37 44.69
N GLY A 3 12.36 -37.70 43.46
CA GLY A 3 12.62 -36.69 42.44
C GLY A 3 13.51 -37.17 41.31
N ASP A 4 13.07 -38.20 40.60
CA ASP A 4 13.61 -38.61 39.30
C ASP A 4 13.59 -37.44 38.31
N ALA A 5 14.76 -37.07 37.78
CA ALA A 5 14.88 -36.24 36.59
C ALA A 5 15.40 -37.11 35.45
N ALA A 6 14.48 -37.49 34.55
CA ALA A 6 14.77 -38.21 33.34
C ALA A 6 15.45 -37.32 32.27
N ASN A 7 16.43 -37.95 31.62
CA ASN A 7 17.15 -37.65 30.37
C ASN A 7 16.18 -37.36 29.19
N ILE A 8 16.39 -36.44 28.22
CA ILE A 8 17.24 -36.52 27.00
C ILE A 8 17.07 -35.21 26.17
N PRO A 9 18.07 -34.80 25.34
CA PRO A 9 18.09 -33.55 24.59
C PRO A 9 17.41 -33.67 23.20
N GLY A 10 16.92 -32.54 22.69
CA GLY A 10 16.33 -32.46 21.35
C GLY A 10 16.23 -31.02 20.88
N ALA A 11 17.16 -30.64 20.00
CA ALA A 11 17.28 -29.32 19.42
C ALA A 11 15.96 -28.79 18.84
N ALA A 12 15.76 -27.49 19.05
CA ALA A 12 14.58 -26.74 18.64
C ALA A 12 14.28 -26.88 17.14
N ASN A 13 13.23 -27.61 16.80
CA ASN A 13 12.49 -27.38 15.57
C ASN A 13 11.32 -26.44 15.87
N ARG A 14 11.59 -25.14 15.83
CA ARG A 14 10.54 -24.13 15.70
C ARG A 14 10.80 -23.43 14.39
N SER A 15 10.09 -23.86 13.36
CA SER A 15 9.85 -23.11 12.14
C SER A 15 9.52 -21.66 12.53
N ARG A 16 10.55 -20.80 12.49
CA ARG A 16 10.41 -19.37 12.77
C ARG A 16 9.57 -18.81 11.64
N ARG A 17 8.33 -18.42 11.98
CA ARG A 17 7.57 -17.45 11.18
C ARG A 17 8.51 -16.28 10.90
N LEU A 18 8.82 -16.08 9.62
CA LEU A 18 9.57 -14.93 9.15
C LEU A 18 8.71 -13.71 9.45
N THR A 19 9.09 -12.94 10.47
CA THR A 19 8.60 -11.58 10.61
C THR A 19 9.29 -10.73 9.55
N VAL A 20 8.65 -9.64 9.15
CA VAL A 20 9.07 -8.61 8.17
C VAL A 20 10.45 -7.98 8.48
N ASP A 21 11.11 -8.41 9.56
CA ASP A 21 12.38 -7.94 10.10
C ASP A 21 13.61 -8.77 9.71
N THR A 22 13.46 -9.88 8.99
CA THR A 22 14.62 -10.68 8.54
C THR A 22 15.36 -9.98 7.41
N ILE A 23 16.49 -9.33 7.73
CA ILE A 23 17.38 -8.69 6.74
C ILE A 23 17.98 -9.79 5.84
N PRO A 24 17.77 -9.76 4.51
CA PRO A 24 18.31 -10.77 3.62
C PRO A 24 19.84 -10.74 3.63
N ARG A 25 20.47 -11.90 3.76
CA ARG A 25 21.94 -12.06 3.79
C ARG A 25 22.47 -12.79 2.55
N THR A 26 21.62 -13.57 1.88
CA THR A 26 21.97 -14.31 0.65
C THR A 26 21.15 -13.84 -0.55
N PRO A 27 21.60 -14.10 -1.80
CA PRO A 27 20.82 -13.78 -2.99
C PRO A 27 19.44 -14.45 -3.04
N LYS A 28 19.33 -15.67 -2.52
CA LYS A 28 18.05 -16.40 -2.43
C LYS A 28 17.07 -15.72 -1.48
N GLU A 29 17.54 -15.35 -0.29
CA GLU A 29 16.74 -14.59 0.69
C GLU A 29 16.38 -13.20 0.17
N HIS A 30 17.31 -12.53 -0.50
CA HIS A 30 17.07 -11.21 -1.10
C HIS A 30 15.94 -11.27 -2.13
N ARG A 31 15.94 -12.28 -3.00
CA ARG A 31 14.87 -12.51 -3.98
C ARG A 31 13.53 -12.83 -3.32
N ALA A 32 13.51 -13.66 -2.28
CA ALA A 32 12.27 -13.93 -1.54
C ALA A 32 11.72 -12.67 -0.86
N TYR A 33 12.59 -11.93 -0.15
CA TYR A 33 12.25 -10.66 0.49
C TYR A 33 11.72 -9.63 -0.52
N TRP A 34 12.29 -9.62 -1.74
CA TRP A 34 11.83 -8.77 -2.82
C TRP A 34 10.37 -9.06 -3.20
N HIS A 35 10.03 -10.31 -3.50
CA HIS A 35 8.68 -10.68 -3.95
C HIS A 35 7.63 -10.53 -2.84
N GLU A 36 8.01 -10.72 -1.58
CA GLU A 36 7.12 -10.44 -0.44
C GLU A 36 6.87 -8.93 -0.29
N ARG A 37 7.91 -8.11 -0.43
CA ARG A 37 7.81 -6.66 -0.24
C ARG A 37 7.22 -5.92 -1.44
N PHE A 38 7.47 -6.42 -2.66
CA PHE A 38 7.11 -5.78 -3.92
C PHE A 38 6.54 -6.83 -4.91
N PRO A 39 5.34 -7.37 -4.67
CA PRO A 39 4.77 -8.46 -5.46
C PRO A 39 4.62 -8.11 -6.95
N GLU A 40 4.25 -6.85 -7.24
CA GLU A 40 3.99 -6.37 -8.61
C GLU A 40 5.23 -5.80 -9.32
N VAL A 41 6.40 -5.76 -8.67
CA VAL A 41 7.61 -5.15 -9.26
C VAL A 41 8.59 -6.26 -9.67
N PRO A 42 8.93 -6.37 -10.97
CA PRO A 42 9.91 -7.34 -11.43
C PRO A 42 11.24 -7.23 -10.69
N TYR A 43 11.89 -8.37 -10.44
CA TYR A 43 13.17 -8.40 -9.72
C TYR A 43 14.25 -7.61 -10.47
N GLY A 44 14.92 -6.69 -9.78
CA GLY A 44 15.94 -5.82 -10.39
C GLY A 44 15.41 -4.49 -10.93
N PHE A 45 14.14 -4.18 -10.71
CA PHE A 45 13.54 -2.89 -11.02
C PHE A 45 13.30 -2.07 -9.75
N CYS A 46 13.10 -0.77 -9.84
CA CYS A 46 12.99 0.05 -8.65
C CYS A 46 11.71 -0.31 -7.88
N GLY A 47 11.83 -0.78 -6.64
CA GLY A 47 10.74 -1.19 -5.77
C GLY A 47 9.72 -0.10 -5.45
N CYS A 48 9.95 1.14 -5.88
CA CYS A 48 8.94 2.19 -5.85
C CYS A 48 7.90 2.09 -6.97
N GLY A 49 8.07 1.16 -7.92
CA GLY A 49 7.16 0.93 -9.05
C GLY A 49 7.40 1.81 -10.29
N CYS A 50 8.49 2.60 -10.35
CA CYS A 50 8.70 3.54 -11.46
C CYS A 50 9.26 2.91 -12.76
N GLY A 51 9.48 1.60 -12.82
CA GLY A 51 10.02 0.92 -14.00
C GLY A 51 11.52 1.11 -14.27
N GLN A 52 12.26 1.85 -13.43
CA GLN A 52 13.71 2.02 -13.61
C GLN A 52 14.49 0.80 -13.12
N GLN A 53 15.44 0.27 -13.90
CA GLN A 53 16.32 -0.83 -13.46
C GLN A 53 17.28 -0.36 -12.36
N THR A 54 17.49 -1.21 -11.35
CA THR A 54 18.41 -0.94 -10.25
C THR A 54 19.74 -1.65 -10.44
N GLN A 55 20.81 -0.99 -9.99
CA GLN A 55 22.16 -1.53 -10.14
C GLN A 55 22.43 -2.60 -9.08
N PRO A 56 23.13 -3.68 -9.43
CA PRO A 56 23.64 -4.65 -8.47
C PRO A 56 24.56 -4.00 -7.44
N SER A 57 24.44 -4.39 -6.18
CA SER A 57 25.29 -3.86 -5.12
C SER A 57 26.73 -4.39 -5.25
N PRO A 58 27.77 -3.54 -5.24
CA PRO A 58 29.16 -3.99 -5.28
C PRO A 58 29.59 -4.68 -3.97
N GLN A 59 28.86 -4.43 -2.87
CA GLN A 59 29.19 -4.89 -1.53
C GLN A 59 27.97 -5.38 -0.74
N THR A 60 28.20 -6.23 0.24
CA THR A 60 27.19 -6.64 1.22
C THR A 60 27.20 -5.64 2.38
N SER A 61 26.03 -5.15 2.79
CA SER A 61 25.88 -4.23 3.93
C SER A 61 24.59 -4.56 4.67
N THR A 62 24.71 -5.02 5.91
CA THR A 62 23.56 -5.31 6.77
C THR A 62 22.82 -4.03 7.17
N ALA A 63 23.55 -2.95 7.48
CA ALA A 63 22.99 -1.65 7.82
C ALA A 63 22.08 -1.07 6.72
N HIS A 64 22.45 -1.27 5.45
CA HIS A 64 21.68 -0.81 4.29
C HIS A 64 20.86 -1.92 3.61
N LYS A 65 20.78 -3.11 4.22
CA LYS A 65 20.10 -4.30 3.69
C LYS A 65 20.50 -4.64 2.24
N ARG A 66 21.79 -4.50 1.91
CA ARG A 66 22.36 -4.80 0.59
C ARG A 66 23.05 -6.15 0.61
N VAL A 67 22.85 -6.96 -0.43
CA VAL A 67 23.58 -8.21 -0.67
C VAL A 67 24.41 -8.04 -1.94
N ARG A 68 25.71 -8.35 -1.90
CA ARG A 68 26.60 -8.21 -3.07
C ARG A 68 26.04 -8.96 -4.28
N GLY A 69 26.10 -8.33 -5.45
CA GLY A 69 25.59 -8.88 -6.71
C GLY A 69 24.07 -8.87 -6.86
N CYS A 70 23.31 -8.55 -5.79
CA CYS A 70 21.87 -8.38 -5.87
C CYS A 70 21.50 -6.94 -6.22
N PRO A 71 20.42 -6.74 -7.00
CA PRO A 71 19.92 -5.40 -7.31
C PRO A 71 19.56 -4.64 -6.05
N ALA A 72 19.86 -3.34 -6.01
CA ALA A 72 19.34 -2.47 -4.96
C ALA A 72 17.81 -2.44 -4.98
N PHE A 73 17.16 -2.33 -3.82
CA PHE A 73 15.70 -2.19 -3.73
C PHE A 73 15.17 -0.95 -4.44
N PHE A 74 15.96 0.11 -4.50
CA PHE A 74 15.57 1.38 -5.10
C PHE A 74 16.71 1.94 -5.95
N ALA A 75 16.35 2.64 -7.02
CA ALA A 75 17.31 3.43 -7.80
C ALA A 75 17.94 4.54 -6.93
N HIS A 76 19.04 5.11 -7.39
CA HIS A 76 19.74 6.17 -6.65
C HIS A 76 18.79 7.35 -6.35
N GLY A 77 18.80 7.85 -5.11
CA GLY A 77 17.87 8.90 -4.65
C GLY A 77 16.43 8.45 -4.44
N HIS A 78 16.11 7.17 -4.72
CA HIS A 78 14.76 6.62 -4.54
C HIS A 78 14.59 5.90 -3.19
N GLY A 79 15.65 5.69 -2.40
CA GLY A 79 15.55 5.02 -1.09
C GLY A 79 14.74 5.78 -0.03
N ALA A 80 14.65 7.11 -0.16
CA ALA A 80 13.75 7.96 0.63
C ALA A 80 12.35 8.10 -0.01
N ARG A 81 12.17 7.62 -1.24
CA ARG A 81 10.84 7.42 -1.81
C ARG A 81 10.30 6.18 -1.11
N ARG A 82 9.48 6.35 -0.07
CA ARG A 82 8.49 5.31 0.25
C ARG A 82 7.86 4.89 -1.07
N PRO A 83 7.65 3.58 -1.33
CA PRO A 83 7.07 3.17 -2.60
C PRO A 83 5.81 4.02 -2.81
N LYS A 84 5.77 4.73 -3.95
CA LYS A 84 4.64 5.60 -4.32
C LYS A 84 3.33 4.77 -4.43
N VAL A 85 3.50 3.46 -4.50
CA VAL A 85 2.49 2.42 -4.58
C VAL A 85 2.58 1.65 -3.25
N ASP A 86 1.70 1.87 -2.29
CA ASP A 86 0.31 1.50 -2.46
C ASP A 86 -0.60 2.45 -1.66
N TYR A 87 -1.02 3.56 -2.26
CA TYR A 87 -2.10 4.36 -1.70
C TYR A 87 -3.35 3.49 -1.48
N LEU A 88 -3.54 2.43 -2.29
CA LEU A 88 -4.61 1.46 -2.14
C LEU A 88 -4.47 0.59 -0.88
N ARG A 89 -3.44 0.75 -0.05
CA ARG A 89 -3.34 0.12 1.29
C ARG A 89 -3.47 1.09 2.45
N HIS A 90 -3.60 2.39 2.19
CA HIS A 90 -3.62 3.43 3.23
C HIS A 90 -5.04 3.71 3.75
N TYR A 91 -5.78 2.65 4.04
CA TYR A 91 -7.10 2.71 4.63
C TYR A 91 -7.25 1.69 5.77
N ALA A 92 -8.25 1.88 6.62
CA ALA A 92 -8.72 0.82 7.51
C ALA A 92 -10.21 0.52 7.22
N PRO A 93 -10.59 -0.76 7.10
CA PRO A 93 -11.99 -1.13 6.98
C PRO A 93 -12.71 -0.86 8.30
N GLU A 94 -13.85 -0.19 8.24
CA GLU A 94 -14.74 0.10 9.37
C GLU A 94 -16.17 -0.29 8.99
N ASP A 95 -16.81 -1.12 9.81
CA ASP A 95 -18.24 -1.40 9.65
C ASP A 95 -19.04 -0.19 10.13
N ARG A 96 -19.88 0.34 9.22
CA ARG A 96 -20.71 1.53 9.44
C ARG A 96 -22.15 1.30 8.99
N GLY A 97 -22.59 0.05 8.86
CA GLY A 97 -23.96 -0.30 8.50
C GLY A 97 -24.28 -0.18 7.00
N HIS A 98 -23.31 -0.42 6.13
CA HIS A 98 -23.50 -0.51 4.67
C HIS A 98 -23.24 -1.94 4.18
N ASP A 99 -23.62 -2.26 2.94
CA ASP A 99 -23.46 -3.60 2.34
C ASP A 99 -22.01 -4.11 2.38
N THR A 100 -21.04 -3.21 2.31
CA THR A 100 -19.61 -3.50 2.47
C THR A 100 -18.99 -2.53 3.49
N PRO A 101 -17.88 -2.89 4.17
CA PRO A 101 -17.24 -1.98 5.11
C PRO A 101 -16.74 -0.72 4.41
N CYS A 102 -16.81 0.42 5.12
CA CYS A 102 -16.20 1.65 4.64
C CYS A 102 -14.67 1.51 4.72
N TRP A 103 -13.97 1.90 3.67
CA TRP A 103 -12.52 1.95 3.68
C TRP A 103 -12.10 3.36 4.07
N ILE A 104 -11.79 3.57 5.34
CA ILE A 104 -11.51 4.93 5.86
C ILE A 104 -10.06 5.28 5.59
N TRP A 105 -9.85 6.36 4.82
CA TRP A 105 -8.54 6.91 4.51
C TRP A 105 -7.76 7.25 5.79
N LYS A 106 -6.51 6.80 5.88
CA LYS A 106 -5.61 7.10 7.02
C LYS A 106 -4.50 8.09 6.68
N GLY A 107 -4.51 8.65 5.47
CA GLY A 107 -3.60 9.70 5.04
C GLY A 107 -4.12 11.11 5.32
N THR A 108 -3.60 12.09 4.58
CA THR A 108 -4.02 13.49 4.73
C THR A 108 -5.49 13.69 4.38
N ILE A 109 -6.19 14.49 5.17
CA ILE A 109 -7.62 14.84 4.98
C ILE A 109 -7.73 16.34 4.74
N SER A 110 -8.61 16.74 3.83
CA SER A 110 -8.94 18.15 3.54
C SER A 110 -9.89 18.73 4.58
N HIS A 111 -10.08 20.07 4.58
CA HIS A 111 -11.05 20.72 5.46
C HIS A 111 -12.49 20.20 5.28
N GLY A 112 -12.86 19.76 4.06
CA GLY A 112 -14.15 19.14 3.77
C GLY A 112 -14.24 17.65 4.10
N GLY A 113 -13.25 17.07 4.79
CA GLY A 113 -13.26 15.65 5.18
C GLY A 113 -12.77 14.66 4.11
N TYR A 114 -12.46 15.13 2.90
CA TYR A 114 -11.99 14.25 1.81
C TYR A 114 -10.52 13.86 1.98
N GLY A 115 -10.21 12.58 1.76
CA GLY A 115 -8.85 12.09 1.69
C GLY A 115 -8.08 12.68 0.50
N ARG A 116 -6.84 13.08 0.73
CA ARG A 116 -5.92 13.61 -0.29
C ARG A 116 -4.65 12.79 -0.38
N VAL A 117 -4.17 12.66 -1.59
CA VAL A 117 -2.87 12.10 -1.92
C VAL A 117 -2.05 13.19 -2.61
N PHE A 118 -0.84 13.40 -2.14
CA PHE A 118 0.08 14.37 -2.71
C PHE A 118 1.21 13.63 -3.41
N GLU A 119 1.35 13.84 -4.70
CA GLU A 119 2.54 13.42 -5.40
C GLU A 119 3.68 14.41 -5.14
N ARG A 120 4.91 13.91 -4.96
CA ARG A 120 6.08 14.73 -4.57
C ARG A 120 6.37 15.92 -5.50
N ASN A 121 5.88 15.90 -6.75
CA ASN A 121 6.09 16.98 -7.73
C ASN A 121 4.80 17.75 -8.06
N GLU A 122 3.67 17.39 -7.43
CA GLU A 122 2.39 18.06 -7.67
C GLU A 122 2.00 18.84 -6.42
N HIS A 123 1.91 20.16 -6.58
CA HIS A 123 1.38 21.04 -5.54
C HIS A 123 -0.12 20.81 -5.32
N ARG A 124 -0.79 20.16 -6.29
CA ARG A 124 -2.22 19.85 -6.23
C ARG A 124 -2.38 18.40 -5.80
N GLY A 125 -2.79 18.18 -4.55
CA GLY A 125 -3.14 16.83 -4.10
C GLY A 125 -4.39 16.32 -4.82
N VAL A 126 -4.34 15.10 -5.33
CA VAL A 126 -5.47 14.36 -5.91
C VAL A 126 -6.37 13.78 -4.83
N MET A 127 -7.64 13.56 -5.15
CA MET A 127 -8.60 12.97 -4.22
C MET A 127 -8.33 11.47 -4.06
N ALA A 128 -8.23 10.99 -2.82
CA ALA A 128 -7.89 9.59 -2.55
C ALA A 128 -8.97 8.64 -3.10
N HIS A 129 -10.25 8.95 -2.91
CA HIS A 129 -11.35 8.09 -3.38
C HIS A 129 -11.37 7.94 -4.92
N ARG A 130 -10.94 8.98 -5.66
CA ARG A 130 -10.81 8.93 -7.11
C ARG A 130 -9.75 7.93 -7.57
N LEU A 131 -8.60 7.91 -6.90
CA LEU A 131 -7.54 6.93 -7.18
C LEU A 131 -8.02 5.49 -6.97
N PHE A 132 -8.78 5.24 -5.91
CA PHE A 132 -9.33 3.91 -5.62
C PHE A 132 -10.38 3.49 -6.65
N TYR A 133 -11.25 4.40 -7.04
CA TYR A 133 -12.24 4.15 -8.10
C TYR A 133 -11.55 3.82 -9.42
N GLU A 134 -10.60 4.65 -9.85
CA GLU A 134 -9.91 4.48 -11.13
C GLU A 134 -9.07 3.20 -11.17
N ALA A 135 -8.49 2.81 -10.03
CA ALA A 135 -7.78 1.54 -9.90
C ALA A 135 -8.69 0.31 -10.06
N ARG A 136 -9.97 0.42 -9.68
CA ARG A 136 -10.92 -0.71 -9.68
C ARG A 136 -11.78 -0.80 -10.94
N TYR A 137 -12.23 0.34 -11.47
CA TYR A 137 -13.17 0.41 -12.58
C TYR A 137 -12.61 1.10 -13.83
N GLY A 138 -11.41 1.70 -13.73
CA GLY A 138 -10.81 2.46 -14.83
C GLY A 138 -11.15 3.95 -14.79
N PRO A 139 -10.74 4.71 -15.82
CA PRO A 139 -10.84 6.17 -15.83
C PRO A 139 -12.28 6.65 -15.64
N ILE A 140 -12.46 7.71 -14.86
CA ILE A 140 -13.75 8.39 -14.73
C ILE A 140 -13.99 9.22 -15.99
N GLU A 141 -15.16 9.08 -16.59
CA GLU A 141 -15.56 9.85 -17.77
C GLU A 141 -15.52 11.36 -17.49
N ASP A 142 -15.14 12.13 -18.51
CA ASP A 142 -15.03 13.58 -18.40
C ASP A 142 -16.38 14.22 -18.03
N GLY A 143 -16.36 15.07 -17.01
CA GLY A 143 -17.56 15.74 -16.49
C GLY A 143 -18.31 14.95 -15.42
N ASN A 144 -17.93 13.70 -15.15
CA ASN A 144 -18.49 12.94 -14.03
C ASN A 144 -17.77 13.26 -12.71
N GLN A 145 -18.55 13.31 -11.63
CA GLN A 145 -18.12 13.48 -10.25
C GLN A 145 -18.46 12.22 -9.46
N LEU A 146 -17.61 11.87 -8.49
CA LEU A 146 -17.87 10.73 -7.61
C LEU A 146 -18.68 11.18 -6.40
N HIS A 147 -19.83 10.55 -6.20
CA HIS A 147 -20.70 10.76 -5.05
C HIS A 147 -20.57 9.61 -4.05
N HIS A 148 -20.43 9.93 -2.76
CA HIS A 148 -20.38 8.95 -1.69
C HIS A 148 -21.79 8.51 -1.27
N ARG A 149 -22.22 7.32 -1.70
CA ARG A 149 -23.51 6.75 -1.23
C ARG A 149 -23.53 6.49 0.29
N CYS A 150 -22.36 6.36 0.90
CA CYS A 150 -22.20 6.17 2.34
C CYS A 150 -22.19 7.48 3.14
N GLY A 151 -22.21 8.65 2.49
CA GLY A 151 -22.20 9.96 3.16
C GLY A 151 -20.93 10.27 3.95
N ILE A 152 -19.85 9.50 3.76
CA ILE A 152 -18.59 9.62 4.51
C ILE A 152 -17.48 10.10 3.56
N PRO A 153 -17.08 11.39 3.63
CA PRO A 153 -16.11 11.97 2.68
C PRO A 153 -14.72 11.31 2.68
N SER A 154 -14.32 10.70 3.82
CA SER A 154 -13.04 10.02 3.97
C SER A 154 -13.06 8.55 3.52
N CYS A 155 -14.22 8.04 3.09
CA CYS A 155 -14.33 6.69 2.54
C CYS A 155 -13.70 6.63 1.14
N VAL A 156 -12.86 5.63 0.91
CA VAL A 156 -12.19 5.35 -0.37
C VAL A 156 -12.61 4.01 -0.98
N ASN A 157 -13.65 3.37 -0.45
CA ASN A 157 -14.16 2.11 -1.00
C ASN A 157 -14.82 2.39 -2.38
N PRO A 158 -14.33 1.80 -3.49
CA PRO A 158 -14.91 1.99 -4.82
C PRO A 158 -16.39 1.61 -4.89
N ASP A 159 -16.83 0.58 -4.16
CA ASP A 159 -18.23 0.11 -4.16
C ASP A 159 -19.17 1.11 -3.44
N HIS A 160 -18.61 2.11 -2.76
CA HIS A 160 -19.35 3.19 -2.10
C HIS A 160 -19.34 4.50 -2.91
N LEU A 161 -18.81 4.48 -4.14
CA LEU A 161 -18.70 5.65 -5.01
C LEU A 161 -19.58 5.47 -6.25
N LEU A 162 -20.39 6.49 -6.54
CA LEU A 162 -21.23 6.52 -7.72
C LEU A 162 -20.74 7.64 -8.66
N PRO A 163 -20.28 7.32 -9.88
CA PRO A 163 -20.03 8.35 -10.88
C PRO A 163 -21.35 8.95 -11.34
N LEU A 164 -21.45 10.27 -11.27
CA LEU A 164 -22.63 11.03 -11.67
C LEU A 164 -22.22 12.21 -12.54
N SER A 165 -23.02 12.52 -13.54
CA SER A 165 -22.88 13.80 -14.24
C SER A 165 -23.14 14.97 -13.29
N VAL A 166 -22.65 16.15 -13.64
CA VAL A 166 -22.90 17.38 -12.87
C VAL A 166 -24.39 17.61 -12.61
N ALA A 167 -25.24 17.33 -13.61
CA ALA A 167 -26.69 17.51 -13.51
C ALA A 167 -27.33 16.52 -12.52
N GLU A 168 -26.90 15.26 -12.51
CA GLU A 168 -27.41 14.24 -11.59
C GLU A 168 -26.92 14.51 -10.16
N HIS A 169 -25.66 14.89 -9.99
CA HIS A 169 -25.10 15.21 -8.69
C HIS A 169 -25.84 16.40 -8.05
N ALA A 170 -26.16 17.44 -8.83
CA ALA A 170 -26.92 18.59 -8.34
C ALA A 170 -28.35 18.24 -7.89
N ARG A 171 -29.02 17.33 -8.60
CA ARG A 171 -30.39 16.87 -8.25
C ARG A 171 -30.40 16.15 -6.90
N LEU A 172 -29.42 15.28 -6.64
CA LEU A 172 -29.34 14.55 -5.36
C LEU A 172 -29.18 15.47 -4.13
N HIS A 173 -28.42 16.58 -4.26
CA HIS A 173 -28.25 17.54 -3.16
C HIS A 173 -29.52 18.37 -2.89
N TRP A 174 -30.39 18.56 -3.89
CA TRP A 174 -31.65 19.27 -3.71
C TRP A 174 -32.71 18.41 -3.01
N GLU A 175 -32.75 17.11 -3.27
CA GLU A 175 -33.73 16.18 -2.69
C GLU A 175 -33.38 15.72 -1.27
N SER A 176 -32.14 15.93 -0.84
CA SER A 176 -31.63 15.54 0.49
C SER A 176 -31.57 16.71 1.50
N ALA A 177 -32.07 17.90 1.13
CA ALA A 177 -32.11 19.13 1.94
C ALA A 177 -33.54 19.43 2.42
#